data_AF-A0A5Q4DTY6-F1
#
_entry.id   AF-A0A5Q4DTY6-F1
#
_cell.length_a   1.000
_cell.length_b   1.000
_cell.length_c   1.000
_cell.angle_alpha   90.00
_cell.angle_beta   90.00
_cell.angle_gamma   90.00
#
_symmetry.space_group_name_H-M   'P 1'
#
loop_
_entity.id
_entity.type
_entity.pdbx_description
1 polymer ?
#
loop_
_entity_poly.entity_id
_entity_poly.type
_entity_poly.pdbx_seq_one_letter_code
_entity_poly.pdbx_strand_id
1 'polypeptide(L)'
;MTEAARVWFILQYFGLPTVILNGGWPEVKASVLSGTDPDPRAADLTPASGRVGLMDRARLKTALETETVFDARTEAEHLGRDLKSNARGGHLPGAVLLPHANLLDGPRLRATDALRAWPTRAGFTPDL
;
A
#
# COMPACT_ATOMS: atom_id res chain seq x y z
N MET A 1 -10.10 2.60 1.97
CA MET A 1 -8.85 3.15 1.38
C MET A 1 -7.89 2.07 0.89
N THR A 2 -7.72 0.94 1.60
CA THR A 2 -6.81 -0.15 1.21
C THR A 2 -7.12 -0.77 -0.15
N GLU A 3 -8.40 -1.01 -0.46
CA GLU A 3 -8.80 -1.55 -1.77
C GLU A 3 -8.46 -0.60 -2.93
N ALA A 4 -8.78 0.69 -2.78
CA ALA A 4 -8.44 1.71 -3.76
C ALA A 4 -6.92 1.85 -3.93
N ALA A 5 -6.15 1.77 -2.84
CA ALA A 5 -4.69 1.80 -2.88
C ALA A 5 -4.10 0.61 -3.64
N ARG A 6 -4.69 -0.59 -3.49
CA ARG A 6 -4.27 -1.78 -4.25
C ARG A 6 -4.52 -1.61 -5.75
N VAL A 7 -5.69 -1.13 -6.15
CA VAL A 7 -5.99 -0.85 -7.56
C VAL A 7 -5.05 0.24 -8.10
N TRP A 8 -4.84 1.32 -7.36
CA TRP A 8 -3.89 2.38 -7.72
C TRP A 8 -2.45 1.86 -7.88
N PHE A 9 -1.99 0.93 -7.04
CA PHE A 9 -0.70 0.26 -7.22
C PHE A 9 -0.65 -0.55 -8.53
N ILE A 10 -1.70 -1.33 -8.83
CA ILE A 10 -1.77 -2.12 -10.07
C ILE A 10 -1.73 -1.21 -11.30
N LEU A 11 -2.51 -0.13 -11.31
CA LEU A 11 -2.52 0.83 -12.42
C LEU A 11 -1.14 1.47 -12.62
N GLN A 12 -0.45 1.83 -11.53
CA GLN A 12 0.93 2.32 -11.60
C GLN A 12 1.93 1.28 -12.09
N TYR A 13 1.74 -0.01 -11.76
CA TYR A 13 2.59 -1.09 -12.26
C TYR A 13 2.51 -1.22 -13.79
N PHE A 14 1.34 -0.94 -14.37
CA PHE A 14 1.10 -0.85 -15.81
C PHE A 14 1.36 0.55 -16.41
N GLY A 15 1.96 1.47 -15.65
CA GLY A 15 2.33 2.80 -16.16
C GLY A 15 1.17 3.78 -16.37
N LEU A 16 -0.03 3.48 -15.85
CA LEU A 16 -1.21 4.34 -16.06
C LEU A 16 -1.22 5.53 -15.08
N PRO A 17 -1.54 6.75 -15.54
CA PRO A 17 -1.71 7.90 -14.67
C PRO A 17 -2.99 7.72 -13.84
N THR A 18 -2.86 7.73 -12.52
CA THR A 18 -3.98 7.51 -11.62
C THR A 18 -3.80 8.26 -10.30
N VAL A 19 -4.92 8.68 -9.71
CA VAL A 19 -5.01 9.38 -8.43
C VAL A 19 -6.05 8.69 -7.54
N ILE A 20 -5.87 8.82 -6.23
CA ILE A 20 -6.83 8.35 -5.24
C ILE A 20 -7.56 9.55 -4.64
N LEU A 21 -8.89 9.45 -4.55
CA LEU A 21 -9.66 10.39 -3.75
C LEU A 21 -9.38 10.17 -2.26
N ASN A 22 -8.71 11.13 -1.61
CA ASN A 22 -8.40 11.05 -0.20
C ASN A 22 -9.69 11.08 0.65
N GLY A 23 -9.95 10.02 1.40
CA GLY A 23 -11.21 9.82 2.15
C GLY A 23 -12.25 8.97 1.40
N GLY A 24 -12.02 8.67 0.13
CA GLY A 24 -12.86 7.77 -0.66
C GLY A 24 -14.30 8.27 -0.87
N TRP A 25 -15.21 7.33 -1.14
CA TRP A 25 -16.61 7.62 -1.46
C TRP A 25 -17.33 8.54 -0.45
N PRO A 26 -17.15 8.40 0.88
CA PRO A 26 -17.81 9.29 1.85
C PRO A 26 -17.48 10.78 1.69
N GLU A 27 -16.37 11.14 1.05
CA GLU A 27 -15.99 12.53 0.79
C GLU A 27 -16.58 13.09 -0.52
N VAL A 28 -17.27 12.25 -1.30
CA VAL A 28 -17.90 12.66 -2.54
C VAL A 28 -19.22 13.36 -2.23
N LYS A 29 -19.33 14.63 -2.67
CA LYS A 29 -20.59 15.37 -2.58
C LYS A 29 -21.53 14.94 -3.71
N ALA A 30 -22.80 14.70 -3.40
CA ALA A 30 -23.79 14.34 -4.43
C ALA A 30 -23.86 15.36 -5.58
N SER A 31 -23.63 16.64 -5.30
CA SER A 31 -23.63 17.72 -6.29
C SER A 31 -22.49 17.64 -7.32
N VAL A 32 -21.45 16.83 -7.08
CA VAL A 32 -20.35 16.63 -8.04
C VAL A 32 -20.46 15.32 -8.82
N LEU A 33 -21.48 14.51 -8.52
CA LEU A 33 -21.75 13.27 -9.25
C LEU A 33 -22.49 13.60 -10.54
N SER A 34 -21.82 13.39 -11.67
CA SER A 34 -22.39 13.53 -13.00
C SER A 34 -21.75 12.53 -13.94
N GLY A 35 -22.52 11.99 -14.88
CA GLY A 35 -22.02 11.09 -15.91
C GLY A 35 -22.83 9.80 -16.03
N THR A 36 -22.62 9.11 -17.14
CA THR A 36 -23.08 7.73 -17.37
C THR A 36 -21.87 6.80 -17.28
N ASP A 37 -22.11 5.52 -17.02
CA ASP A 37 -21.03 4.53 -17.04
C ASP A 37 -20.34 4.56 -18.41
N PRO A 38 -19.01 4.77 -18.47
CA PRO A 38 -18.29 4.77 -19.72
C PRO A 38 -18.24 3.35 -20.28
N ASP A 39 -18.31 3.23 -21.60
CA ASP A 39 -18.05 1.97 -22.28
C ASP A 39 -16.55 1.61 -22.13
N PRO A 40 -16.20 0.50 -21.46
CA PRO A 40 -14.81 0.16 -21.22
C PRO A 40 -14.11 -0.17 -22.54
N ARG A 41 -13.07 0.59 -22.86
CA ARG A 41 -12.21 0.29 -24.01
C ARG A 41 -11.07 -0.63 -23.60
N ALA A 42 -10.78 -1.61 -24.45
CA ALA A 42 -9.55 -2.39 -24.32
C ALA A 42 -8.33 -1.47 -24.40
N ALA A 43 -7.34 -1.74 -23.57
CA ALA A 43 -6.07 -1.05 -23.56
C ALA A 43 -4.94 -2.09 -23.65
N ASP A 44 -3.95 -1.81 -24.49
CA ASP A 44 -2.73 -2.61 -24.57
C ASP A 44 -1.82 -2.22 -23.40
N LEU A 45 -1.84 -3.05 -22.35
CA LEU A 45 -1.07 -2.82 -21.12
C LEU A 45 0.15 -3.74 -21.07
N THR A 46 1.34 -3.15 -20.89
CA THR A 46 2.56 -3.91 -20.65
C THR A 46 2.84 -3.98 -19.14
N PRO A 47 2.92 -5.18 -18.53
CA PRO A 47 3.30 -5.35 -17.12
C PRO A 47 4.66 -4.70 -16.82
N ALA A 48 4.83 -4.18 -15.60
CA ALA A 48 6.08 -3.58 -15.13
C ALA A 48 6.61 -2.41 -15.98
N SER A 49 5.74 -1.75 -16.75
CA SER A 49 6.10 -0.57 -17.55
C SER A 49 6.12 0.74 -16.76
N GLY A 50 5.60 0.75 -15.53
CA GLY A 50 5.53 1.93 -14.69
C GLY A 50 6.57 1.98 -13.57
N ARG A 51 6.32 2.84 -12.57
CA ARG A 51 7.29 3.24 -11.54
C ARG A 51 7.33 2.35 -10.29
N VAL A 52 6.42 1.38 -10.19
CA VAL A 52 6.36 0.43 -9.07
C VAL A 52 6.63 -0.97 -9.59
N GLY A 53 7.21 -1.82 -8.74
CA GLY A 53 7.58 -3.19 -9.10
C GLY A 53 6.94 -4.22 -8.17
N LEU A 54 6.97 -5.48 -8.61
CA LEU A 54 6.63 -6.63 -7.79
C LEU A 54 7.91 -7.35 -7.37
N MET A 55 7.91 -7.88 -6.15
CA MET A 55 8.98 -8.75 -5.66
C MET A 55 8.42 -10.14 -5.44
N ASP A 56 8.96 -11.11 -6.17
CA ASP A 56 8.62 -12.51 -5.95
C ASP A 56 9.29 -13.06 -4.68
N ARG A 57 8.84 -14.24 -4.25
CA ARG A 57 9.32 -14.90 -3.04
C ARG A 57 10.83 -15.17 -3.04
N ALA A 58 11.40 -15.54 -4.19
CA ALA A 58 12.82 -15.90 -4.26
C ALA A 58 13.69 -14.65 -4.12
N ARG A 59 13.34 -13.59 -4.86
CA ARG A 59 13.99 -12.27 -4.75
C ARG A 59 13.84 -11.66 -3.37
N LEU A 60 12.64 -11.76 -2.77
CA LEU A 60 12.41 -11.27 -1.41
C LEU A 60 13.32 -11.99 -0.41
N LYS A 61 13.42 -13.32 -0.50
CA LYS A 61 14.27 -14.11 0.40
C LYS A 61 15.73 -13.66 0.36
N THR A 62 16.27 -13.36 -0.82
CA THR A 62 17.65 -12.87 -0.98
C THR A 62 17.82 -11.42 -0.51
N ALA A 63 16.76 -10.62 -0.58
CA ALA A 63 16.79 -9.21 -0.23
C ALA A 63 16.60 -8.93 1.27
N LEU A 64 16.17 -9.91 2.07
CA LEU A 64 15.90 -9.71 3.51
C LEU A 64 17.09 -9.17 4.32
N GLU A 65 18.32 -9.37 3.85
CA GLU A 65 19.54 -8.91 4.52
C GLU A 65 19.95 -7.50 4.09
N THR A 66 19.47 -7.03 2.94
CA THR A 66 19.93 -5.78 2.30
C THR A 66 18.83 -4.73 2.16
N GLU A 67 17.56 -5.15 2.19
CA GLU A 67 16.40 -4.30 1.96
C GLU A 67 15.51 -4.27 3.20
N THR A 68 14.89 -3.12 3.45
CA THR A 68 13.88 -3.01 4.51
C THR A 68 12.52 -3.49 4.01
N VAL A 69 11.91 -4.41 4.75
CA VAL A 69 10.54 -4.86 4.48
C VAL A 69 9.60 -4.22 5.48
N PHE A 70 8.66 -3.40 5.01
CA PHE A 70 7.57 -2.89 5.84
C PHE A 70 6.40 -3.86 5.88
N ASP A 71 6.02 -4.28 7.08
CA ASP A 71 4.83 -5.08 7.32
C ASP A 71 3.63 -4.17 7.65
N ALA A 72 2.68 -4.08 6.71
CA ALA A 72 1.52 -3.21 6.82
C ALA A 72 0.34 -3.79 7.61
N ARG A 73 0.49 -5.01 8.16
CA ARG A 73 -0.53 -5.72 8.92
C ARG A 73 -0.72 -5.16 10.32
N THR A 74 -1.65 -5.74 11.08
CA THR A 74 -1.81 -5.42 12.51
C THR A 74 -0.65 -5.97 13.34
N GLU A 75 -0.44 -5.41 14.53
CA GLU A 75 0.57 -5.90 15.48
C GLU A 75 0.31 -7.35 15.89
N ALA A 76 -0.96 -7.75 16.06
CA ALA A 76 -1.33 -9.11 16.41
C ALA A 76 -0.92 -10.11 15.32
N GLU A 77 -1.11 -9.76 14.04
CA GLU A 77 -0.65 -10.59 12.91
C GLU A 77 0.87 -10.64 12.83
N HIS A 78 1.54 -9.49 12.99
CA HIS A 78 2.99 -9.37 12.94
C HIS A 78 3.69 -10.19 14.03
N LEU A 79 3.16 -10.17 15.26
CA LEU A 79 3.65 -10.97 16.38
C LEU A 79 3.17 -12.43 16.35
N GLY A 80 2.33 -12.80 15.39
CA GLY A 80 1.79 -14.16 15.27
C GLY A 80 0.76 -14.53 16.34
N ARG A 81 0.14 -13.54 16.99
CA ARG A 81 -0.99 -13.73 17.92
C ARG A 81 -2.30 -13.93 17.18
N ASP A 82 -2.44 -13.36 15.98
CA ASP A 82 -3.55 -13.56 15.06
C ASP A 82 -3.04 -14.15 13.75
N LEU A 83 -3.31 -15.43 13.50
CA LEU A 83 -2.82 -16.14 12.32
C LEU A 83 -3.66 -15.85 11.07
N LYS A 84 -4.88 -15.32 11.24
CA LYS A 84 -5.94 -15.36 10.22
C LYS A 84 -6.11 -16.80 9.70
N SER A 85 -5.79 -17.03 8.43
CA SER A 85 -5.81 -18.33 7.76
C SER A 85 -4.42 -18.91 7.47
N ASN A 86 -3.35 -18.30 8.00
CA ASN A 86 -1.98 -18.73 7.75
C ASN A 86 -1.60 -19.95 8.60
N ALA A 87 -0.81 -20.86 8.02
CA ALA A 87 -0.30 -22.04 8.71
C ALA A 87 0.74 -21.71 9.81
N ARG A 88 1.37 -20.54 9.74
CA ARG A 88 2.34 -20.04 10.73
C ARG A 88 2.09 -18.56 11.01
N GLY A 89 2.13 -18.19 12.29
CA GLY A 89 2.11 -16.80 12.72
C GLY A 89 3.48 -16.14 12.62
N GLY A 90 3.52 -14.82 12.79
CA GLY A 90 4.74 -14.02 12.85
C GLY A 90 4.96 -13.16 11.61
N HIS A 91 6.19 -12.73 11.41
CA HIS A 91 6.64 -11.88 10.31
C HIS A 91 7.97 -12.38 9.73
N LEU A 92 8.38 -11.78 8.61
CA LEU A 92 9.67 -12.06 8.00
C LEU A 92 10.81 -11.52 8.88
N PRO A 93 11.94 -12.22 9.03
CA PRO A 93 13.09 -11.70 9.77
C PRO A 93 13.48 -10.30 9.29
N GLY A 94 13.71 -9.38 10.23
CA GLY A 94 14.10 -7.99 9.93
C GLY A 94 12.96 -7.09 9.44
N ALA A 95 11.75 -7.60 9.23
CA ALA A 95 10.63 -6.76 8.79
C ALA A 95 10.20 -5.78 9.89
N VAL A 96 9.99 -4.53 9.48
CA VAL A 96 9.57 -3.43 10.34
C VAL A 96 8.05 -3.32 10.31
N LEU A 97 7.41 -3.37 11.47
CA LEU A 97 5.96 -3.19 11.57
C LEU A 97 5.59 -1.71 11.32
N LEU A 98 4.82 -1.47 10.26
CA LEU A 98 4.22 -0.16 9.94
C LEU A 98 2.75 -0.37 9.57
N PRO A 99 1.85 -0.53 10.55
CA PRO A 99 0.45 -0.85 10.29
C PRO A 99 -0.18 0.22 9.39
N HIS A 100 -0.88 -0.18 8.33
CA HIS A 100 -1.49 0.77 7.40
C HIS A 100 -2.46 1.74 8.09
N ALA A 101 -3.10 1.31 9.19
CA ALA A 101 -3.98 2.14 10.02
C ALA A 101 -3.25 3.37 10.59
N ASN A 102 -1.94 3.29 10.86
CA ASN A 102 -1.15 4.40 11.36
C ASN A 102 -0.97 5.52 10.32
N LEU A 103 -1.14 5.20 9.03
CA LEU A 103 -1.02 6.16 7.93
C LEU A 103 -2.34 6.93 7.69
N LEU A 104 -3.41 6.54 8.38
CA LEU A 104 -4.75 7.10 8.24
C LEU A 104 -5.16 7.94 9.45
N ASP A 105 -5.98 8.95 9.18
CA ASP A 105 -6.76 9.73 10.14
C ASP A 105 -8.24 9.65 9.73
N GLY A 106 -8.97 8.74 10.39
CA GLY A 106 -10.29 8.33 9.94
C GLY A 106 -10.25 7.75 8.51
N PRO A 107 -11.08 8.24 7.57
CA PRO A 107 -11.06 7.76 6.19
C PRO A 107 -9.91 8.34 5.36
N ARG A 108 -9.21 9.37 5.86
CA ARG A 108 -8.21 10.15 5.11
C ARG A 108 -6.80 9.69 5.41
N LEU A 109 -5.87 9.96 4.49
CA LEU A 109 -4.44 9.93 4.75
C LEU A 109 -4.07 11.05 5.71
N ARG A 110 -3.13 10.77 6.62
CA ARG A 110 -2.48 11.80 7.44
C ARG A 110 -1.74 12.81 6.56
N ALA A 111 -1.51 14.00 7.12
CA ALA A 111 -0.71 15.02 6.48
C ALA A 111 0.73 14.54 6.20
N THR A 112 1.34 15.08 5.14
CA THR A 112 2.63 14.60 4.61
C THR A 112 3.78 14.70 5.62
N ASP A 113 3.80 15.75 6.44
CA ASP A 113 4.75 15.93 7.54
C ASP A 113 4.66 14.78 8.57
N ALA A 114 3.45 14.43 8.98
CA ALA A 114 3.20 13.29 9.86
C ALA A 114 3.63 11.96 9.20
N LEU A 115 3.35 11.79 7.90
CA LEU A 115 3.76 10.60 7.13
C LEU A 115 5.27 10.46 7.01
N ARG A 116 6.00 11.57 6.79
CA ARG A 116 7.47 11.56 6.69
C ARG A 116 8.16 11.16 7.99
N ALA A 117 7.54 11.42 9.14
CA ALA A 117 8.09 11.04 10.43
C ALA A 117 7.92 9.54 10.75
N TRP A 118 6.99 8.84 10.09
CA TRP A 118 6.66 7.45 10.42
C TRP A 118 7.76 6.45 10.15
N PRO A 119 8.46 6.46 8.99
CA PRO A 119 9.57 5.54 8.77
C PRO A 119 10.64 5.68 9.86
N THR A 120 11.00 6.91 10.23
CA THR A 120 11.98 7.16 11.30
C THR A 120 11.49 6.67 12.67
N ARG A 121 10.20 6.87 12.98
CA ARG A 121 9.57 6.31 14.20
C ARG A 121 9.54 4.78 14.20
N ALA A 122 9.48 4.17 13.03
CA ALA A 122 9.55 2.73 12.84
C ALA A 122 11.01 2.20 12.78
N GLY A 123 12.01 3.05 12.99
CA GLY A 123 13.43 2.67 12.98
C GLY A 123 14.07 2.65 11.60
N PHE A 124 13.39 3.17 10.57
CA PHE A 124 13.92 3.30 9.20
C PHE A 124 14.26 4.75 8.88
N THR A 125 15.51 5.01 8.53
CA THR A 125 15.94 6.32 8.01
C THR A 125 16.21 6.16 6.52
N PRO A 126 15.40 6.75 5.63
CA PRO A 126 15.71 6.69 4.20
C PRO A 126 17.03 7.41 3.93
N ASP A 127 17.87 6.83 3.08
CA ASP A 127 18.99 7.54 2.47
C ASP A 127 18.39 8.67 1.62
N LEU A 128 18.71 9.92 1.98
CA LEU A 128 18.26 11.13 1.29
C LEU A 128 19.17 11.47 0.11
#